data_AF-A0A2N2G4X6-F1
#
_entry.id   AF-A0A2N2G4X6-F1
#
_cell.length_a   1.000
_cell.length_b   1.000
_cell.length_c   1.000
_cell.angle_alpha   90.00
_cell.angle_beta   90.00
_cell.angle_gamma   90.00
#
_symmetry.space_group_name_H-M   'P 1'
#
loop_
_entity.id
_entity.type
_entity.pdbx_description
1 polymer ?
#
loop_
_entity_poly.entity_id
_entity_poly.type
_entity_poly.pdbx_seq_one_letter_code
_entity_poly.pdbx_strand_id
1 'polypeptide(L)'
;MLFFWGGITFFVTRLTGPSKSELFLKEGLGVIEVKGVILESEEILANLVAFREEPKIKGIVLRIDSPGGAVGASQEIYDEVRRTSK
;
A
#
# COMPACT_ATOMS: atom_id res chain seq x y z
N MET A 1 21.11 43.87 19.75
CA MET A 1 20.76 42.74 20.64
C MET A 1 19.55 41.91 20.18
N LEU A 2 18.80 42.31 19.14
CA LEU A 2 17.61 41.56 18.65
C LEU A 2 17.92 40.47 17.61
N PHE A 3 19.02 40.57 16.88
CA PHE A 3 19.39 39.59 15.84
C PHE A 3 19.86 38.23 16.41
N PHE A 4 20.42 38.21 17.62
CA PHE A 4 20.86 36.97 18.27
C PHE A 4 19.69 36.08 18.67
N TRP A 5 18.56 36.66 19.09
CA TRP A 5 17.39 35.91 19.51
C TRP A 5 16.64 35.28 18.32
N GLY A 6 16.57 35.98 17.19
CA GLY A 6 16.01 35.45 15.94
C GLY A 6 16.82 34.29 15.33
N GLY A 7 18.15 34.35 15.44
CA GLY A 7 19.03 33.25 15.02
C GLY A 7 18.85 32.00 15.89
N ILE A 8 18.73 32.18 17.21
CA ILE A 8 18.51 31.08 18.15
C ILE A 8 17.13 30.45 17.96
N THR A 9 16.07 31.24 17.81
CA THR A 9 14.73 30.67 17.56
C THR A 9 14.63 29.96 16.22
N PHE A 10 15.25 30.48 15.16
CA PHE A 10 15.33 29.78 13.86
C PHE A 10 16.13 28.48 13.95
N PHE A 11 17.25 28.47 14.66
CA PHE A 11 18.10 27.29 14.86
C PHE A 11 17.42 26.23 15.73
N VAL A 12 16.79 26.63 16.83
CA VAL A 12 16.02 25.74 17.70
C VAL A 12 14.84 25.14 16.95
N THR A 13 14.11 25.93 16.14
CA THR A 13 13.01 25.44 15.31
C THR A 13 13.49 24.46 14.22
N ARG A 14 14.73 24.61 13.72
CA ARG A 14 15.35 23.63 12.81
C ARG A 14 15.76 22.33 13.51
N LEU A 15 16.01 22.36 14.82
CA LEU A 15 16.39 21.21 15.64
C LEU A 15 15.20 20.50 16.30
N THR A 16 14.09 21.21 16.56
CA THR A 16 12.88 20.69 17.23
C THR A 16 11.64 20.72 16.35
N GLY A 17 11.75 21.13 15.08
CA GLY A 17 10.66 21.02 14.12
C GLY A 17 10.25 19.55 13.99
N PRO A 18 8.93 19.24 14.05
CA PRO A 18 8.46 17.87 14.00
C PRO A 18 9.03 17.21 12.75
N SER A 19 9.77 16.13 12.96
CA SER A 19 10.24 15.29 11.86
C SER A 19 9.02 14.94 11.00
N LYS A 20 9.14 15.08 9.68
CA LYS A 20 8.07 14.69 8.73
C LYS A 20 7.61 13.23 8.91
N SER A 21 8.35 12.42 9.67
CA SER A 21 8.01 11.06 10.08
C SER A 21 6.91 10.94 11.14
N GLU A 22 6.62 11.99 11.93
CA GLU A 22 5.63 11.91 13.03
C GLU A 22 4.20 12.24 12.61
N LEU A 23 4.00 12.73 11.37
CA LEU A 23 2.67 12.72 10.75
C LEU A 23 2.43 11.33 10.13
N PHE A 24 2.40 10.32 10.98
CA PHE A 24 2.25 8.90 10.64
C PHE A 24 1.07 8.67 9.68
N LEU A 25 1.35 8.62 8.37
CA LEU A 25 0.51 7.88 7.45
C LEU A 25 0.55 6.44 7.95
N LYS A 26 -0.56 5.92 8.50
CA LYS A 26 -0.63 4.55 9.00
C LYS A 26 -0.45 3.60 7.81
N GLU A 27 0.78 3.19 7.60
CA GLU A 27 1.16 2.19 6.59
C GLU A 27 0.62 0.81 7.00
N GLY A 28 0.35 -0.06 6.03
CA GLY A 28 -0.21 -1.37 6.30
C GLY A 28 -0.08 -2.37 5.16
N LEU A 29 -0.57 -3.58 5.40
CA LEU A 29 -0.70 -4.63 4.39
C LEU A 29 -2.15 -4.67 3.91
N GLY A 30 -2.33 -4.67 2.60
CA GLY A 30 -3.62 -4.94 1.98
C GLY A 30 -3.90 -6.44 1.99
N VAL A 31 -5.13 -6.85 2.30
CA VAL A 31 -5.55 -8.26 2.25
C VAL A 31 -6.65 -8.39 1.20
N ILE A 32 -6.46 -9.29 0.24
CA ILE A 32 -7.46 -9.64 -0.77
C ILE A 32 -7.87 -11.09 -0.50
N GLU A 33 -9.16 -11.34 -0.30
CA GLU A 33 -9.67 -12.68 -0.09
C GLU A 33 -10.13 -13.29 -1.42
N VAL A 34 -9.69 -14.51 -1.71
CA VAL A 34 -10.16 -15.32 -2.84
C VAL A 34 -10.90 -16.51 -2.26
N LYS A 35 -12.24 -16.46 -2.25
CA LYS A 35 -13.09 -17.47 -1.61
C LYS A 35 -14.00 -18.15 -2.62
N GLY A 36 -14.14 -19.46 -2.48
CA GLY A 36 -15.04 -20.23 -3.33
C GLY A 36 -14.52 -20.36 -4.76
N VAL A 37 -15.41 -20.70 -5.69
CA VAL A 37 -15.04 -20.99 -7.08
C VAL A 37 -14.67 -19.71 -7.82
N ILE A 38 -13.54 -19.73 -8.54
CA ILE A 38 -13.08 -18.60 -9.35
C ILE A 38 -13.81 -18.64 -10.70
N LEU A 39 -14.87 -17.86 -10.85
CA LEU A 39 -15.63 -17.77 -12.10
C LEU A 39 -15.14 -16.63 -12.99
N GLU A 40 -14.77 -15.53 -12.36
CA GLU A 40 -14.41 -14.26 -12.98
C GLU A 40 -13.23 -13.64 -12.21
N SER A 41 -12.53 -12.68 -12.81
CA SER A 41 -11.25 -12.17 -12.30
C SER A 41 -11.31 -10.69 -11.93
N GLU A 42 -12.31 -9.97 -12.42
CA GLU A 42 -12.40 -8.53 -12.51
C GLU A 42 -12.27 -7.86 -11.15
N GLU A 43 -12.93 -8.39 -10.13
CA GLU A 43 -12.86 -7.87 -8.76
C GLU A 43 -11.45 -8.01 -8.16
N ILE A 44 -10.82 -9.18 -8.34
CA ILE A 44 -9.49 -9.46 -7.80
C ILE A 44 -8.46 -8.59 -8.53
N LEU A 45 -8.58 -8.43 -9.84
CA LEU A 45 -7.74 -7.54 -10.64
C LEU A 45 -7.89 -6.08 -10.21
N ALA A 46 -9.13 -5.60 -10.04
CA ALA A 46 -9.38 -4.23 -9.58
C ALA A 46 -8.75 -3.96 -8.20
N ASN A 47 -8.88 -4.91 -7.27
CA ASN A 47 -8.28 -4.81 -5.94
C ASN A 47 -6.74 -4.81 -6.01
N LEU A 48 -6.14 -5.66 -6.84
CA LEU A 48 -4.69 -5.70 -7.05
C LEU A 48 -4.16 -4.38 -7.59
N VAL A 49 -4.82 -3.81 -8.60
CA VAL A 49 -4.46 -2.50 -9.18
C VAL A 49 -4.59 -1.40 -8.14
N ALA A 50 -5.73 -1.32 -7.45
CA ALA A 50 -5.99 -0.31 -6.44
C ALA A 50 -4.96 -0.37 -5.29
N PHE A 51 -4.62 -1.58 -4.85
CA PHE A 51 -3.66 -1.75 -3.75
C PHE A 51 -2.22 -1.48 -4.18
N ARG A 52 -1.87 -1.75 -5.44
CA ARG A 52 -0.56 -1.39 -6.02
C ARG A 52 -0.37 0.13 -6.10
N GLU A 53 -1.44 0.87 -6.35
CA GLU A 53 -1.40 2.33 -6.51
C GLU A 53 -1.52 3.11 -5.20
N GLU A 54 -1.86 2.46 -4.08
CA GLU A 54 -2.03 3.10 -2.77
C GLU A 54 -0.69 3.21 -2.00
N PRO A 55 -0.13 4.43 -1.79
CA PRO A 55 1.18 4.61 -1.15
C PRO A 55 1.27 4.12 0.30
N LYS A 56 0.12 3.98 0.99
CA LYS A 56 0.06 3.45 2.36
C LYS A 56 0.12 1.93 2.42
N ILE A 57 -0.17 1.22 1.32
CA ILE A 57 -0.10 -0.24 1.26
C ILE A 57 1.34 -0.63 0.91
N LYS A 58 2.02 -1.30 1.84
CA LYS A 58 3.42 -1.73 1.67
C LYS A 58 3.57 -3.15 1.16
N GLY A 59 2.46 -3.88 1.06
CA GLY A 59 2.43 -5.24 0.57
C GLY A 59 1.00 -5.74 0.52
N ILE A 60 0.79 -6.77 -0.31
CA ILE A 60 -0.52 -7.39 -0.53
C ILE A 60 -0.44 -8.85 -0.12
N VAL A 61 -1.41 -9.30 0.67
CA VAL A 61 -1.61 -10.69 1.04
C VAL A 61 -2.85 -11.21 0.31
N LEU A 62 -2.67 -12.19 -0.58
CA LEU A 62 -3.79 -12.94 -1.12
C LEU A 62 -4.10 -14.10 -0.17
N ARG A 63 -5.28 -14.05 0.46
CA ARG A 63 -5.79 -15.13 1.31
C ARG A 63 -6.72 -16.00 0.48
N ILE A 64 -6.23 -17.17 0.09
CA ILE A 64 -6.93 -18.08 -0.83
C ILE A 64 -7.58 -19.21 -0.04
N ASP A 65 -8.89 -19.35 -0.22
CA ASP A 65 -9.73 -20.45 0.24
C ASP A 65 -10.67 -20.84 -0.91
N SER A 66 -10.09 -21.49 -1.93
CA SER A 66 -10.74 -21.76 -3.21
C SER A 66 -10.40 -23.16 -3.71
N PRO A 67 -11.36 -23.92 -4.27
CA PRO A 67 -11.08 -25.16 -4.98
C PRO A 67 -10.53 -24.95 -6.40
N GLY A 68 -10.35 -23.69 -6.84
CA GLY A 68 -10.03 -23.32 -8.21
C GLY A 68 -11.25 -22.83 -8.99
N GLY A 69 -11.24 -22.96 -10.32
CA GLY A 69 -12.33 -22.53 -11.17
C GLY A 69 -11.93 -22.38 -12.63
N ALA A 70 -12.46 -21.36 -13.30
CA ALA A 70 -12.16 -21.04 -14.69
C ALA A 70 -10.65 -20.79 -14.87
N VAL A 71 -10.07 -21.46 -15.86
CA VAL A 71 -8.64 -21.36 -16.19
C VAL A 71 -8.28 -19.93 -16.61
N GLY A 72 -9.12 -19.29 -17.45
CA GLY A 72 -8.90 -17.91 -17.91
C GLY A 72 -8.83 -16.93 -16.74
N ALA A 73 -9.85 -16.92 -15.87
CA ALA A 73 -9.86 -16.05 -14.69
C ALA A 73 -8.65 -16.30 -13.79
N SER A 74 -8.27 -17.57 -13.58
CA SER A 74 -7.09 -17.92 -12.78
C SER A 74 -5.77 -17.44 -13.40
N GLN A 75 -5.65 -17.48 -14.74
CA GLN A 75 -4.48 -16.97 -15.46
C GLN A 75 -4.38 -15.45 -15.37
N GLU A 76 -5.49 -14.74 -15.53
CA GLU A 76 -5.53 -13.28 -15.39
C GLU A 76 -5.12 -12.83 -13.98
N ILE A 77 -5.63 -13.51 -12.94
CA ILE A 77 -5.23 -13.26 -11.54
C ILE A 77 -3.73 -13.52 -11.36
N TYR A 78 -3.21 -14.64 -11.88
CA TYR A 78 -1.79 -14.96 -11.79
C TYR A 78 -0.91 -13.89 -12.46
N ASP A 79 -1.28 -13.46 -13.67
CA ASP A 79 -0.53 -12.46 -14.42
C ASP A 79 -0.53 -11.10 -13.71
N GLU A 80 -1.66 -10.68 -13.12
CA GLU A 80 -1.73 -9.41 -12.39
C GLU A 80 -0.98 -9.46 -11.04
N VAL A 81 -0.97 -10.62 -10.36
CA VAL A 81 -0.12 -10.84 -9.18
C VAL A 81 1.36 -10.71 -9.57
N ARG A 82 1.78 -11.33 -10.68
CA ARG A 82 3.15 -11.24 -11.20
C ARG A 82 3.53 -9.82 -11.61
N ARG A 83 2.58 -9.05 -12.15
CA ARG A 83 2.75 -7.64 -12.49
C ARG A 83 2.95 -6.77 -11.24
N THR A 84 2.23 -7.08 -10.16
CA THR A 84 2.25 -6.34 -8.90
C THR A 84 3.44 -6.69 -8.00
N SER A 85 4.02 -7.89 -8.15
CA SER A 85 5.19 -8.34 -7.39
C SER A 85 6.54 -7.84 -7.94
N LYS A 86 6.56 -7.07 -9.04
CA LYS A 86 7.77 -6.46 -9.59
C LYS A 86 7.97 -5.07 -9.03
#